data_AF-A0A381PQQ9-F1
#
_entry.id   AF-A0A381PQQ9-F1
#
_cell.length_a   1.000
_cell.length_b   1.000
_cell.length_c   1.000
_cell.angle_alpha   90.00
_cell.angle_beta   90.00
_cell.angle_gamma   90.00
#
_symmetry.space_group_name_H-M   'P 1'
#
loop_
_entity.id
_entity.type
_entity.pdbx_description
1 polymer ?
#
loop_
_entity_poly.entity_id
_entity_poly.type
_entity_poly.pdbx_seq_one_letter_code
_entity_poly.pdbx_strand_id
1 'polypeptide(L)' 'MKLTIISGRSGPGKSAVLHILEDPGYYCIDNLLASLLPPLVNRISFNTTGI' A
#
# COMPACT_ATOMS: atom_id res chain seq x y z
N MET A 1 -12.04 -0.45 -3.86
CA MET A 1 -10.57 -0.49 -3.64
C MET A 1 -10.25 -1.36 -2.44
N LYS A 2 -9.10 -2.05 -2.46
CA LYS A 2 -8.65 -2.90 -1.35
C LYS A 2 -7.30 -2.36 -0.85
N LEU A 3 -7.25 -1.96 0.41
CA LEU A 3 -6.02 -1.53 1.11
C LEU A 3 -5.54 -2.68 2.00
N THR A 4 -4.31 -3.14 1.79
CA THR A 4 -3.67 -4.16 2.64
C THR A 4 -2.52 -3.50 3.40
N ILE A 5 -2.52 -3.62 4.73
CA ILE A 5 -1.44 -3.11 5.59
C ILE A 5 -0.60 -4.29 6.08
N ILE A 6 0.70 -4.26 5.77
CA ILE A 6 1.66 -5.23 6.29
C ILE A 6 2.31 -4.64 7.53
N SER A 7 2.24 -5.34 8.65
CA SER A 7 2.89 -4.97 9.90
C SER A 7 3.65 -6.16 10.50
N GLY A 8 4.56 -5.90 11.43
CA GLY A 8 5.31 -6.96 12.11
C GLY A 8 6.63 -6.47 12.69
N ARG A 9 7.26 -7.29 13.53
CA ARG A 9 8.59 -7.02 14.13
C ARG A 9 9.68 -6.92 13.07
N SER A 10 10.77 -6.20 13.39
CA SER A 10 11.96 -6.07 12.53
C SER A 10 12.44 -7.45 12.04
N GLY A 11 12.62 -7.59 10.72
CA GLY A 11 12.97 -8.84 10.05
C GLY A 11 12.58 -8.85 8.57
N PRO A 12 13.03 -9.86 7.80
CA PRO A 12 12.92 -9.89 6.33
C PRO A 12 11.49 -10.12 5.81
N GLY A 13 10.55 -10.54 6.67
CA GLY A 13 9.22 -10.97 6.23
C GLY A 13 8.36 -9.89 5.61
N LYS A 14 8.52 -8.61 6.01
CA LYS A 14 7.68 -7.53 5.46
C LYS A 14 8.03 -7.23 4.00
N SER A 15 9.31 -7.09 3.69
CA SER A 15 9.79 -6.85 2.32
C SER A 15 9.52 -8.05 1.41
N ALA A 16 9.65 -9.28 1.92
CA ALA A 16 9.29 -10.47 1.15
C ALA A 16 7.79 -10.51 0.80
N VAL A 17 6.90 -10.14 1.73
CA VAL A 17 5.46 -10.07 1.46
C VAL A 17 5.13 -8.95 0.47
N LEU A 18 5.78 -7.79 0.55
CA LEU A 18 5.61 -6.72 -0.44
C LEU A 18 5.91 -7.22 -1.85
N HIS A 19 7.05 -7.90 -2.05
CA HIS A 19 7.40 -8.46 -3.36
C HIS A 19 6.41 -9.52 -3.86
N ILE A 20 5.96 -10.42 -3.00
CA ILE A 20 4.96 -11.43 -3.38
C ILE A 20 3.63 -10.80 -3.76
N LEU A 21 3.28 -9.65 -3.18
CA LEU A 21 2.05 -8.93 -3.53
C LEU A 21 2.16 -8.12 -4.82
N GLU A 22 3.36 -7.77 -5.26
CA GLU A 22 3.57 -7.10 -6.56
C GLU A 22 3.12 -8.01 -7.72
N ASP A 23 3.37 -9.32 -7.63
CA ASP A 23 3.01 -10.32 -8.67
C ASP A 23 1.50 -10.31 -9.05
N PRO A 24 0.54 -10.35 -8.10
CA PRO A 24 -0.88 -10.22 -8.41
C PRO A 24 -1.33 -8.78 -8.75
N GLY A 25 -0.42 -7.83 -8.88
CA GLY A 25 -0.72 -6.46 -9.29
C GLY A 25 -1.04 -5.50 -8.15
N TYR A 26 -0.59 -5.76 -6.92
CA TYR A 26 -0.68 -4.75 -5.86
C TYR A 26 0.34 -3.63 -6.09
N TYR A 27 -0.10 -2.40 -5.80
CA TYR A 27 0.82 -1.27 -5.66
C TYR A 27 1.36 -1.24 -4.24
N CYS A 28 2.59 -1.69 -4.07
CA CYS A 28 3.27 -1.82 -2.79
C CYS A 28 4.06 -0.54 -2.46
N ILE A 29 3.87 0.01 -1.25
CA ILE A 29 4.62 1.16 -0.75
C ILE A 29 5.26 0.75 0.59
N ASP A 30 6.59 0.75 0.64
CA ASP A 30 7.33 0.52 1.89
C ASP A 30 7.62 1.84 2.60
N ASN A 31 7.81 1.78 3.91
CA ASN A 31 8.23 2.90 4.76
C ASN A 31 7.38 4.19 4.62
N LEU A 32 6.08 4.05 4.31
CA LEU A 32 5.16 5.17 4.24
C LEU A 32 4.89 5.73 5.63
N LEU A 33 5.09 7.04 5.80
CA LEU A 33 4.72 7.72 7.04
C LEU A 33 3.19 7.65 7.23
N ALA A 34 2.75 7.24 8.43
CA ALA A 34 1.32 7.01 8.70
C ALA A 34 0.43 8.25 8.45
N SER A 35 0.97 9.45 8.64
CA SER A 35 0.26 10.72 8.37
C SER A 35 -0.04 10.95 6.88
N LEU A 36 0.68 10.28 5.98
CA LEU A 36 0.47 10.36 4.52
C LEU A 36 -0.56 9.34 4.01
N LEU A 37 -0.99 8.39 4.85
CA LEU A 37 -1.96 7.37 4.44
C LEU A 37 -3.35 7.98 4.10
N PRO A 38 -3.95 8.87 4.92
CA PRO A 38 -5.22 9.50 4.56
C PRO A 38 -5.20 10.28 3.23
N PRO A 39 -4.24 11.19 2.96
CA PRO A 39 -4.22 11.91 1.69
C PRO A 39 -3.94 11.01 0.48
N LEU A 40 -3.16 9.93 0.66
CA LEU A 40 -2.92 8.94 -0.39
C LEU A 40 -4.19 8.18 -0.76
N VAL A 41 -4.92 7.66 0.23
CA VAL A 41 -6.20 6.97 0.01
C VAL A 41 -7.22 7.89 -0.66
N ASN A 42 -7.28 9.16 -0.23
CA ASN A 42 -8.14 10.16 -0.87
C ASN A 42 -7.79 10.31 -2.36
N ARG A 43 -6.53 10.63 -2.70
CA ARG A 43 -6.12 10.80 -4.10
C ARG A 43 -6.44 9.59 -4.97
N ILE A 44 -6.18 8.39 -4.46
CA ILE A 44 -6.41 7.16 -5.22
C ILE A 44 -7.92 6.92 -5.40
N SER A 45 -8.73 7.15 -4.35
CA SER A 45 -10.19 6.97 -4.41
C SER A 45 -10.90 7.97 -5.35
N PHE A 46 -10.40 9.20 -5.46
CA PHE A 46 -10.99 10.22 -6.34
C PHE A 46 -10.69 10.02 -7.82
N ASN A 47 -9.68 9.22 -8.19
CA ASN A 47 -9.28 9.02 -9.59
C ASN A 47 -10.19 8.03 -10.37
N THR A 48 -11.27 7.55 -9.75
CA THR A 48 -12.30 6.66 -10.37
C THR A 48 -13.53 7.44 -10.87
N THR A 49 -13.58 8.76 -10.66
CA THR A 49 -14.61 9.63 -11.26
C THR A 49 -13.97 10.56 -12.30
N GLY A 50 -13.68 10.03 -13.49
CA GLY A 50 -13.74 10.84 -14.71
C GLY A 50 -15.07 10.54 -15.41
N ILE A 51 -15.84 11.43 -16.03
CA ILE A 51 -15.65 12.79 -16.56
C ILE A 51 -14.23 13.34 -16.72
#